data_AF-A0A9P3USK3-F1
#
_entry.id   AF-A0A9P3USK3-F1
#
_cell.length_a   1.000
_cell.length_b   1.000
_cell.length_c   1.000
_cell.angle_alpha   90.00
_cell.angle_beta   90.00
_cell.angle_gamma   90.00
#
_symmetry.space_group_name_H-M   'P 1'
#
loop_
_entity.id
_entity.type
_entity.pdbx_description
1 polymer ?
#
loop_
_entity_poly.entity_id
_entity_poly.type
_entity_poly.pdbx_seq_one_letter_code
_entity_poly.pdbx_strand_id
1 'polypeptide(L)'
;MDSFSLTKQLEELQLIRCSLLPDEVLLFLDDHDTWTNLVAAQTDAATISRDQRPTSAARVQVKVDAAKISFVVGIPLNYSGNIAEAAPMFTVKGDEISRLEHDRWQRVIEESLKEIGDTEYPIYQLLSSHLLPLVHEALELRGFQDPVGPTDATPVSPCPICHALLTSHHLISPNKRRSLQNWSASLSISGFAKVGYPGVIYAQGQKENVEEFVANIKAMQWLALKVRFVEELPDGETTIEEERRWKEFQKVGEVVEEMRRLGREQFIVEMGIGSAGTK
;
A
#
# COMPACT_ATOMS: atom_id res chain seq x y z
N MET A 1 14.21 26.82 -13.52
CA MET A 1 13.78 25.98 -12.40
C MET A 1 14.68 26.22 -11.20
N ASP A 2 14.09 26.62 -10.07
CA ASP A 2 14.77 26.73 -8.78
C ASP A 2 15.16 25.34 -8.24
N SER A 3 16.25 25.28 -7.46
CA SER A 3 16.75 24.00 -6.96
C SER A 3 15.79 23.33 -5.99
N PHE A 4 15.01 24.10 -5.22
CA PHE A 4 14.08 23.58 -4.21
C PHE A 4 12.87 22.88 -4.86
N SER A 5 12.20 23.53 -5.81
CA SER A 5 11.10 22.90 -6.57
C SER A 5 11.58 21.66 -7.33
N LEU A 6 12.79 21.69 -7.90
CA LEU A 6 13.37 20.51 -8.55
C LEU A 6 13.61 19.36 -7.56
N THR A 7 14.15 19.62 -6.36
CA THR A 7 14.30 18.59 -5.33
C THR A 7 12.95 17.95 -5.00
N LYS A 8 11.93 18.75 -4.72
CA LYS A 8 10.61 18.25 -4.33
C LYS A 8 9.94 17.44 -5.45
N GLN A 9 10.08 17.87 -6.70
CA GLN A 9 9.61 17.11 -7.85
C GLN A 9 10.32 15.77 -8.00
N LEU A 10 11.64 15.74 -7.85
CA LEU A 10 12.41 14.50 -7.96
C LEU A 10 12.10 13.53 -6.82
N GLU A 11 11.99 14.04 -5.58
CA GLU A 11 11.59 13.25 -4.40
C GLU A 11 10.22 12.59 -4.64
N GLU A 12 9.24 13.37 -5.09
CA GLU A 12 7.89 12.85 -5.32
C GLU A 12 7.80 11.85 -6.47
N LEU A 13 8.47 12.13 -7.59
CA LEU A 13 8.55 11.22 -8.74
C LEU A 13 9.28 9.92 -8.38
N GLN A 14 10.31 10.00 -7.55
CA GLN A 14 11.01 8.83 -7.05
C GLN A 14 10.13 8.01 -6.11
N LEU A 15 9.36 8.67 -5.23
CA LEU A 15 8.38 7.99 -4.37
C LEU A 15 7.36 7.23 -5.21
N ILE A 16 6.79 7.87 -6.23
CA ILE A 16 5.85 7.22 -7.15
C ILE A 16 6.52 6.03 -7.83
N ARG A 17 7.73 6.19 -8.39
CA ARG A 17 8.43 5.10 -9.09
C ARG A 17 8.73 3.90 -8.19
N CYS A 18 9.09 4.16 -6.93
CA CYS A 18 9.38 3.13 -5.94
C CYS A 18 8.09 2.48 -5.38
N SER A 19 6.93 3.10 -5.59
CA SER A 19 5.62 2.63 -5.15
C SER A 19 4.76 2.11 -6.29
N LEU A 20 5.33 1.74 -7.44
CA LEU A 20 4.57 1.07 -8.50
C LEU A 20 4.56 -0.45 -8.27
N LEU A 21 3.42 -1.07 -8.52
CA LEU A 21 3.30 -2.52 -8.62
C LEU A 21 3.95 -3.05 -9.92
N PRO A 22 4.27 -4.36 -10.02
CA PRO A 22 4.92 -4.92 -11.21
C PRO A 22 4.13 -4.75 -12.52
N ASP A 23 2.82 -4.61 -12.43
CA ASP A 23 1.88 -4.36 -13.53
C ASP A 23 1.57 -2.87 -13.73
N GLU A 24 2.15 -2.00 -12.91
CA GLU A 24 2.05 -0.55 -13.02
C GLU A 24 3.31 0.02 -13.67
N VAL A 25 3.10 0.93 -14.62
CA VAL A 25 4.18 1.55 -15.38
C VAL A 25 4.06 3.06 -15.31
N LEU A 26 5.17 3.70 -14.99
CA LEU A 26 5.35 5.14 -15.07
C LEU A 26 6.19 5.49 -16.29
N LEU A 27 5.65 6.36 -17.14
CA LEU A 27 6.26 6.79 -18.39
C LEU A 27 6.37 8.32 -18.41
N PHE A 28 7.54 8.84 -18.76
CA PHE A 28 7.71 10.26 -19.04
C PHE A 28 7.32 10.57 -20.49
N LEU A 29 6.42 11.53 -20.69
CA LEU A 29 5.91 11.90 -22.01
C LEU A 29 6.76 12.98 -22.69
N ASP A 30 7.34 13.87 -21.90
CA ASP A 30 8.17 14.99 -22.35
C ASP A 30 9.56 14.86 -21.71
N ASP A 31 10.63 15.20 -22.45
CA ASP A 31 12.03 15.11 -22.00
C ASP A 31 12.37 13.79 -21.29
N HIS A 32 11.89 12.68 -21.86
CA HIS A 32 11.91 11.34 -21.26
C HIS A 32 13.28 10.94 -20.70
N ASP A 33 14.34 11.10 -21.50
CA ASP A 33 15.67 10.64 -21.12
C ASP A 33 16.25 11.49 -19.98
N THR A 34 15.97 12.80 -20.01
CA THR A 34 16.39 13.73 -18.96
C THR A 34 15.72 13.38 -17.64
N TRP A 35 14.39 13.28 -17.61
CA TRP A 35 13.64 12.98 -16.39
C TRP A 35 13.92 11.57 -15.85
N THR A 36 13.99 10.58 -16.72
CA THR A 36 14.34 9.20 -16.33
C THR A 36 15.71 9.14 -15.66
N ASN A 37 16.72 9.80 -16.24
CA ASN A 37 18.06 9.83 -15.68
C ASN A 37 18.11 10.57 -14.34
N LEU A 38 17.44 11.72 -14.24
CA LEU A 38 17.42 12.52 -13.01
C LEU A 38 16.74 11.77 -11.85
N VAL A 39 15.61 11.11 -12.12
CA VAL A 39 14.89 10.31 -11.11
C VAL A 39 15.66 9.04 -10.76
N ALA A 40 16.43 8.45 -11.69
CA ALA A 40 17.23 7.27 -11.43
C ALA A 40 18.50 7.56 -10.63
N ALA A 41 19.11 8.74 -10.80
CA ALA A 41 20.41 9.06 -10.24
C ALA A 41 20.38 9.30 -8.71
N GLN A 42 19.20 9.37 -8.07
CA GLN A 42 19.04 9.67 -6.63
C GLN A 42 19.91 10.85 -6.15
N THR A 43 20.13 11.80 -7.05
CA THR A 43 21.15 12.84 -6.91
C THR A 43 20.50 14.07 -6.30
N ASP A 44 21.09 14.60 -5.24
CA ASP A 44 20.60 15.82 -4.58
C ASP A 44 20.57 16.98 -5.60
N ALA A 45 19.45 17.69 -5.73
CA ALA A 45 19.29 18.70 -6.79
C ALA A 45 20.31 19.85 -6.69
N ALA A 46 20.93 20.02 -5.51
CA ALA A 46 22.05 20.92 -5.29
C ALA A 46 23.33 20.53 -6.08
N THR A 47 23.49 19.26 -6.44
CA THR A 47 24.62 18.74 -7.21
C THR A 47 24.37 18.66 -8.73
N ILE A 48 23.13 18.94 -9.17
CA ILE A 48 22.73 18.92 -10.58
C ILE A 48 23.16 20.23 -11.26
N SER A 49 24.06 20.11 -12.23
CA SER A 49 24.55 21.24 -13.04
C SER A 49 23.39 21.95 -13.76
N ARG A 50 23.47 23.27 -13.94
CA ARG A 50 22.40 24.05 -14.61
C ARG A 50 22.06 23.51 -16.00
N ASP A 51 23.05 22.98 -16.70
CA ASP A 51 22.91 22.45 -18.06
C ASP A 51 22.20 21.08 -18.11
N GLN A 52 22.07 20.41 -16.97
CA GLN A 52 21.39 19.11 -16.81
C GLN A 52 19.96 19.27 -16.25
N ARG A 53 19.52 20.51 -15.97
CA ARG A 53 18.18 20.77 -15.44
C ARG A 53 17.14 20.70 -16.56
N PRO A 54 15.97 20.11 -16.31
CA PRO A 54 14.91 20.07 -17.29
C PRO A 54 14.43 21.49 -17.60
N THR A 55 14.19 21.74 -18.88
CA THR A 55 13.69 23.05 -19.36
C THR A 55 12.18 23.05 -19.58
N SER A 56 11.57 21.86 -19.69
CA SER A 56 10.12 21.67 -19.74
C SER A 56 9.56 21.13 -18.42
N ALA A 57 8.26 21.37 -18.20
CA ALA A 57 7.48 20.73 -17.14
C ALA A 57 7.52 19.20 -17.29
N ALA A 58 7.56 18.47 -16.16
CA ALA A 58 7.47 17.02 -16.21
C ALA A 58 6.04 16.62 -16.56
N ARG A 59 5.87 15.77 -17.59
CA ARG A 59 4.58 15.16 -17.88
C ARG A 59 4.69 13.66 -17.77
N VAL A 60 3.97 13.08 -16.82
CA VAL A 60 4.11 11.69 -16.40
C VAL A 60 2.81 10.96 -16.61
N GLN A 61 2.87 9.82 -17.29
CA GLN A 61 1.76 8.90 -17.44
C GLN A 61 1.96 7.70 -16.53
N VAL A 62 0.97 7.41 -15.70
CA VAL A 62 0.90 6.20 -14.88
C VAL A 62 -0.23 5.33 -15.41
N LYS A 63 0.08 4.08 -15.74
CA LYS A 63 -0.88 3.09 -16.24
C LYS A 63 -0.74 1.77 -15.50
N VAL A 64 -1.84 1.04 -15.39
CA VAL A 64 -1.85 -0.38 -15.04
C VAL A 64 -1.98 -1.15 -16.35
N ASP A 65 -1.10 -2.11 -16.64
CA ASP A 65 -1.04 -2.78 -17.93
C ASP A 65 -2.34 -3.53 -18.30
N ALA A 66 -3.05 -4.06 -17.31
CA ALA A 66 -4.34 -4.72 -17.51
C ALA A 66 -5.52 -3.72 -17.64
N ALA A 67 -5.32 -2.44 -17.31
CA ALA A 67 -6.37 -1.43 -17.33
C ALA A 67 -6.46 -0.70 -18.67
N LYS A 68 -7.70 -0.41 -19.09
CA LYS A 68 -7.98 0.46 -20.25
C LYS A 68 -7.83 1.95 -19.96
N ILE A 69 -7.45 2.31 -18.75
CA ILE A 69 -7.35 3.68 -18.25
C ILE A 69 -5.97 3.95 -17.70
N SER A 70 -5.49 5.17 -17.90
CA SER A 70 -4.21 5.69 -17.46
C SER A 70 -4.37 7.14 -17.03
N PHE A 71 -3.53 7.56 -16.09
CA PHE A 71 -3.53 8.92 -15.54
C PHE A 71 -2.31 9.66 -16.04
N VAL A 72 -2.51 10.87 -16.53
CA VAL A 72 -1.44 11.77 -16.95
C VAL A 72 -1.40 12.94 -15.99
N VAL A 73 -0.23 13.19 -15.42
CA VAL A 73 0.03 14.31 -14.52
C VAL A 73 1.01 15.25 -15.19
N GLY A 74 0.62 16.51 -15.38
CA GLY A 74 1.52 17.60 -15.75
C GLY A 74 1.97 18.36 -14.50
N ILE A 75 3.27 18.30 -14.21
CA ILE A 75 3.88 18.92 -13.04
C ILE A 75 4.57 20.23 -13.45
N PRO A 76 4.05 21.40 -13.03
CA PRO A 76 4.65 22.69 -13.37
C PRO A 76 6.09 22.82 -12.87
N LEU A 77 6.92 23.60 -13.58
CA LEU A 77 8.32 23.83 -13.19
C LEU A 77 8.49 24.50 -11.82
N ASN A 78 7.47 25.23 -11.35
CA ASN A 78 7.43 25.92 -10.06
C ASN A 78 6.72 25.11 -8.97
N TYR A 79 6.41 23.83 -9.22
CA TYR A 79 5.80 22.97 -8.22
C TYR A 79 6.81 22.59 -7.13
N SER A 80 6.45 22.91 -5.90
CA SER A 80 7.26 22.82 -4.68
C SER A 80 6.82 21.71 -3.71
N GLY A 81 5.91 20.83 -4.14
CA GLY A 81 5.21 19.89 -3.25
C GLY A 81 3.88 20.41 -2.70
N ASN A 82 3.52 21.67 -2.98
CA ASN A 82 2.25 22.27 -2.55
C ASN A 82 1.32 22.56 -3.74
N ILE A 83 0.17 21.90 -3.76
CA ILE A 83 -0.87 22.08 -4.79
C ILE A 83 -1.50 23.48 -4.80
N ALA A 84 -1.47 24.21 -3.68
CA ALA A 84 -2.03 25.55 -3.59
C ALA A 84 -1.12 26.62 -4.22
N GLU A 85 0.20 26.41 -4.22
CA GLU A 85 1.17 27.31 -4.84
C GLU A 85 1.26 27.10 -6.36
N ALA A 86 1.27 25.84 -6.79
CA ALA A 86 1.29 25.46 -8.20
C ALA A 86 0.52 24.15 -8.38
N ALA A 87 -0.70 24.22 -8.89
CA ALA A 87 -1.52 23.02 -9.04
C ALA A 87 -1.03 22.13 -10.20
N PRO A 88 -0.70 20.86 -9.96
CA PRO A 88 -0.45 19.91 -11.03
C PRO A 88 -1.75 19.62 -11.81
N MET A 89 -1.61 19.43 -13.11
CA MET A 89 -2.74 19.17 -14.01
C MET A 89 -2.93 17.67 -14.19
N PHE A 90 -4.07 17.15 -13.74
CA PHE A 90 -4.43 15.74 -13.91
C PHE A 90 -5.35 15.54 -15.10
N THR A 91 -5.04 14.56 -15.93
CA THR A 91 -5.85 14.17 -17.10
C THR A 91 -5.99 12.67 -17.14
N VAL A 92 -7.21 12.20 -17.39
CA VAL A 92 -7.50 10.77 -17.51
C VAL A 92 -7.51 10.41 -18.99
N LYS A 93 -6.74 9.40 -19.38
CA LYS A 93 -6.72 8.84 -20.74
C LYS A 93 -7.18 7.40 -20.71
N GLY A 94 -8.01 6.99 -21.66
CA GLY A 94 -8.35 5.57 -21.82
C GLY A 94 -8.76 5.24 -23.23
N ASP A 95 -8.49 4.01 -23.65
CA ASP A 95 -9.00 3.46 -24.91
C ASP A 95 -10.49 3.20 -24.71
N GLU A 96 -11.33 3.99 -25.41
CA GLU A 96 -12.80 3.95 -25.35
C GLU A 96 -13.43 4.41 -24.02
N ILE A 97 -12.78 5.33 -23.28
CA ILE A 97 -13.40 5.90 -22.08
C ILE A 97 -14.66 6.72 -22.45
N SER A 98 -15.79 6.40 -21.82
CA SER A 98 -17.02 7.17 -22.03
C SER A 98 -16.91 8.56 -21.37
N ARG A 99 -17.68 9.53 -21.87
CA ARG A 99 -17.73 10.88 -21.24
C ARG A 99 -18.14 10.80 -19.76
N LEU A 100 -19.04 9.88 -19.43
CA LEU A 100 -19.53 9.67 -18.08
C LEU A 100 -18.45 9.10 -17.15
N GLU A 101 -17.63 8.16 -17.63
CA GLU A 101 -16.49 7.64 -16.88
C GLU A 101 -15.40 8.70 -16.71
N HIS A 102 -15.14 9.49 -17.75
CA HIS A 102 -14.20 10.61 -17.65
C HIS A 102 -14.63 11.62 -16.57
N ASP A 103 -15.90 12.03 -16.56
CA ASP A 103 -16.46 12.94 -15.55
C ASP A 103 -16.42 12.32 -14.15
N ARG A 104 -16.67 11.01 -14.03
CA ARG A 104 -16.55 10.28 -12.76
C ARG A 104 -15.12 10.37 -12.22
N TRP A 105 -14.12 10.06 -13.05
CA TRP A 105 -12.72 10.11 -12.61
C TRP A 105 -12.25 11.52 -12.29
N GLN A 106 -12.70 12.53 -13.03
CA GLN A 106 -12.43 13.93 -12.70
C GLN A 106 -12.98 14.30 -11.32
N ARG A 107 -14.21 13.92 -11.00
CA ARG A 107 -14.77 14.13 -9.65
C ARG A 107 -13.96 13.42 -8.57
N VAL A 108 -13.59 12.16 -8.80
CA VAL A 108 -12.75 11.39 -7.86
C VAL A 108 -11.43 12.10 -7.60
N ILE A 109 -10.78 12.62 -8.64
CA ILE A 109 -9.53 13.37 -8.51
C ILE A 109 -9.75 14.63 -7.67
N GLU A 110 -10.77 15.43 -7.98
CA GLU A 110 -11.07 16.68 -7.24
C GLU A 110 -11.41 16.42 -5.77
N GLU A 111 -12.21 15.40 -5.49
CA GLU A 111 -12.58 15.01 -4.12
C GLU A 111 -11.37 14.48 -3.35
N SER A 112 -10.56 13.63 -3.98
CA SER A 112 -9.34 13.08 -3.36
C SER A 112 -8.30 14.17 -3.08
N LEU A 113 -8.13 15.14 -4.00
CA LEU A 113 -7.23 16.28 -3.77
C LEU A 113 -7.69 17.17 -2.60
N LYS A 114 -9.00 17.33 -2.39
CA LYS A 114 -9.54 18.03 -1.23
C LYS A 114 -9.32 17.26 0.07
N GLU A 115 -9.42 15.92 0.03
CA GLU A 115 -9.22 15.05 1.19
C GLU A 115 -7.75 14.98 1.62
N ILE A 116 -6.83 14.93 0.66
CA ILE A 116 -5.38 14.88 0.90
C ILE A 116 -4.94 16.12 1.72
N GLY A 117 -5.46 17.31 1.41
CA GLY A 117 -5.12 18.53 2.14
C GLY A 117 -3.66 18.97 1.94
N ASP A 118 -3.04 19.53 2.98
CA ASP A 118 -1.64 19.99 2.95
C ASP A 118 -0.69 18.82 3.31
N THR A 119 -0.13 18.20 2.28
CA THR A 119 0.79 17.06 2.43
C THR A 119 2.08 17.35 1.69
N GLU A 120 3.16 16.69 2.10
CA GLU A 120 4.48 16.90 1.51
C GLU A 120 4.59 16.35 0.07
N TYR A 121 3.74 15.38 -0.30
CA TYR A 121 3.76 14.68 -1.61
C TYR A 121 2.33 14.35 -2.11
N PRO A 122 1.55 15.36 -2.53
CA PRO A 122 0.14 15.20 -2.89
C PRO A 122 -0.11 14.43 -4.19
N ILE A 123 0.78 14.50 -5.19
CA ILE A 123 0.70 13.71 -6.44
C ILE A 123 0.92 12.24 -6.13
N TYR A 124 1.94 11.92 -5.34
CA TYR A 124 2.20 10.55 -4.88
C TYR A 124 1.01 10.00 -4.11
N GLN A 125 0.47 10.80 -3.17
CA GLN A 125 -0.63 10.38 -2.33
C GLN A 125 -1.90 10.15 -3.15
N LEU A 126 -2.21 11.05 -4.10
CA LEU A 126 -3.35 10.91 -4.99
C LEU A 126 -3.25 9.63 -5.84
N LEU A 127 -2.11 9.41 -6.50
CA LEU A 127 -1.91 8.24 -7.35
C LEU A 127 -1.97 6.94 -6.53
N SER A 128 -1.18 6.85 -5.47
CA SER A 128 -0.95 5.58 -4.75
C SER A 128 -2.06 5.25 -3.75
N SER A 129 -2.72 6.25 -3.17
CA SER A 129 -3.73 6.05 -2.12
C SER A 129 -5.17 6.11 -2.63
N HIS A 130 -5.41 6.77 -3.78
CA HIS A 130 -6.76 6.96 -4.31
C HIS A 130 -6.93 6.37 -5.72
N LEU A 131 -6.13 6.79 -6.71
CA LEU A 131 -6.41 6.47 -8.11
C LEU A 131 -6.06 5.02 -8.49
N LEU A 132 -4.83 4.57 -8.23
CA LEU A 132 -4.39 3.22 -8.57
C LEU A 132 -5.21 2.14 -7.84
N PRO A 133 -5.52 2.26 -6.54
CA PRO A 133 -6.38 1.29 -5.86
C PRO A 133 -7.76 1.14 -6.49
N LEU A 134 -8.38 2.24 -6.92
CA LEU A 134 -9.70 2.20 -7.58
C LEU A 134 -9.63 1.52 -8.96
N VAL A 135 -8.51 1.65 -9.67
CA VAL A 135 -8.30 0.92 -10.94
C VAL A 135 -8.17 -0.57 -10.68
N HIS A 136 -7.39 -0.97 -9.66
CA HIS A 136 -7.25 -2.37 -9.28
C HIS A 136 -8.56 -3.00 -8.81
N GLU A 137 -9.33 -2.30 -7.97
CA GLU A 137 -10.67 -2.75 -7.54
C GLU A 137 -11.60 -2.96 -8.75
N ALA A 138 -11.58 -2.05 -9.72
CA ALA A 138 -12.38 -2.18 -10.92
C ALA A 138 -11.93 -3.35 -11.82
N LEU A 139 -10.64 -3.69 -11.83
CA LEU A 139 -10.10 -4.84 -12.54
C LEU A 139 -10.46 -6.15 -11.85
N GLU A 140 -10.35 -6.22 -10.54
CA GLU A 140 -10.77 -7.37 -9.73
C GLU A 140 -12.25 -7.69 -9.96
N LEU A 141 -13.13 -6.69 -9.86
CA LEU A 141 -14.57 -6.84 -10.10
C LEU A 141 -14.90 -7.31 -11.53
N ARG A 142 -14.04 -7.04 -12.52
CA ARG A 142 -14.17 -7.57 -13.88
C ARG A 142 -13.62 -9.00 -14.01
N GLY A 143 -12.58 -9.34 -13.25
CA GLY A 143 -12.00 -10.69 -13.19
C GLY A 143 -12.90 -11.71 -12.49
N PHE A 144 -13.76 -11.29 -11.56
CA PHE A 144 -14.73 -12.14 -10.87
C PHE A 144 -15.99 -12.50 -11.70
N GLN A 145 -16.02 -12.21 -13.00
CA GLN A 145 -17.13 -12.58 -13.88
C GLN A 145 -17.01 -13.97 -14.52
N ASP A 146 -16.10 -14.83 -14.05
CA ASP A 146 -16.23 -16.27 -14.27
C ASP A 146 -17.24 -16.86 -13.25
N PRO A 147 -18.26 -17.61 -13.70
CA PRO A 147 -19.29 -18.12 -12.81
C PRO A 147 -18.70 -19.21 -11.92
N VAL A 148 -18.46 -18.90 -10.65
CA VAL A 148 -18.32 -19.91 -9.59
C VAL A 148 -19.66 -20.63 -9.50
N GLY A 149 -19.73 -21.81 -10.13
CA GLY A 149 -20.86 -22.73 -9.98
C GLY A 149 -21.06 -23.10 -8.51
N PRO A 150 -22.28 -23.52 -8.13
CA PRO A 150 -22.58 -23.90 -6.75
C PRO A 150 -21.84 -25.20 -6.44
N THR A 151 -20.71 -25.12 -5.74
CA THR A 151 -20.04 -26.32 -5.24
C THR A 151 -20.70 -26.72 -3.93
N ASP A 152 -21.40 -27.84 -4.03
CA ASP A 152 -22.09 -28.57 -2.99
C ASP A 152 -21.21 -28.78 -1.75
N ALA A 153 -21.81 -28.55 -0.58
CA ALA A 153 -21.18 -28.80 0.71
C ALA A 153 -20.87 -30.29 0.87
N THR A 154 -19.59 -30.63 1.03
CA THR A 154 -19.16 -31.91 1.60
C THR A 154 -18.31 -31.68 2.86
N PRO A 155 -18.39 -32.57 3.86
CA PRO A 155 -17.90 -32.29 5.20
C PRO A 155 -16.37 -32.43 5.25
N VAL A 156 -15.68 -31.33 5.49
CA VAL A 156 -14.21 -31.28 5.55
C VAL A 156 -13.75 -31.69 6.94
N SER A 157 -12.78 -32.61 6.99
CA SER A 157 -12.03 -33.05 8.17
C SER A 157 -11.49 -31.86 9.00
N PRO A 158 -11.12 -32.04 10.28
CA PRO A 158 -10.58 -30.94 11.08
C PRO A 158 -9.30 -30.40 10.43
N CYS A 159 -9.40 -29.21 9.82
CA CYS A 159 -8.23 -28.50 9.29
C CYS A 159 -7.36 -28.00 10.46
N PRO A 160 -6.04 -28.21 10.40
CA PRO A 160 -5.13 -27.71 11.42
C PRO A 160 -5.18 -26.18 11.50
N ILE A 161 -5.03 -25.65 12.72
CA ILE A 161 -4.97 -24.20 12.95
C ILE A 161 -3.52 -23.76 12.74
N CYS A 162 -3.32 -22.71 11.96
CA CYS A 162 -2.02 -22.06 11.80
C CYS A 162 -2.00 -20.69 12.47
N HIS A 163 -0.80 -20.21 12.74
CA HIS A 163 -0.57 -18.81 13.05
C HIS A 163 0.63 -18.24 12.29
N ALA A 164 0.63 -16.92 12.13
CA ALA A 164 1.66 -16.19 11.41
C ALA A 164 1.97 -14.88 12.12
N LEU A 165 3.24 -14.49 12.06
CA LEU A 165 3.72 -13.19 12.53
C LEU A 165 4.49 -12.51 11.40
N LEU A 166 4.14 -11.26 11.14
CA LEU A 166 4.76 -10.43 10.13
C LEU A 166 5.18 -9.10 10.77
N THR A 167 6.32 -8.57 10.33
CA THR A 167 6.79 -7.25 10.74
C THR A 167 7.12 -6.41 9.51
N SER A 168 6.81 -5.12 9.54
CA SER A 168 7.21 -4.15 8.53
C SER A 168 7.81 -2.90 9.18
N HIS A 169 8.41 -2.04 8.38
CA HIS A 169 8.97 -0.78 8.88
C HIS A 169 7.89 0.09 9.55
N HIS A 170 6.69 0.16 8.96
CA HIS A 170 5.52 0.76 9.58
C HIS A 170 4.20 0.25 8.97
N LEU A 171 3.14 0.28 9.78
CA LEU A 171 1.76 0.09 9.33
C LEU A 171 0.96 1.37 9.60
N ILE A 172 1.08 2.36 8.72
CA ILE A 172 0.38 3.66 8.86
C ILE A 172 -0.76 3.78 7.85
N SER A 173 -0.58 3.21 6.65
CA SER A 173 -1.54 3.27 5.55
C SER A 173 -2.94 2.84 6.00
N PRO A 174 -3.94 3.74 5.95
CA PRO A 174 -5.34 3.41 6.25
C PRO A 174 -5.88 2.30 5.34
N ASN A 175 -5.44 2.26 4.08
CA ASN A 175 -5.83 1.23 3.12
C ASN A 175 -5.36 -0.16 3.58
N LYS A 176 -4.08 -0.30 3.96
CA LYS A 176 -3.58 -1.59 4.51
C LYS A 176 -4.35 -2.00 5.76
N ARG A 177 -4.66 -1.05 6.65
CA ARG A 177 -5.44 -1.33 7.87
C ARG A 177 -6.84 -1.84 7.53
N ARG A 178 -7.53 -1.17 6.59
CA ARG A 178 -8.86 -1.59 6.12
C ARG A 178 -8.81 -2.94 5.44
N SER A 179 -7.82 -3.20 4.59
CA SER A 179 -7.65 -4.52 3.94
C SER A 179 -7.41 -5.62 4.97
N LEU A 180 -6.54 -5.40 5.97
CA LEU A 180 -6.32 -6.32 7.07
C LEU A 180 -7.62 -6.62 7.84
N GLN A 181 -8.42 -5.59 8.13
CA GLN A 181 -9.70 -5.75 8.80
C GLN A 181 -10.74 -6.49 7.93
N ASN A 182 -10.80 -6.22 6.64
CA ASN A 182 -11.70 -6.89 5.71
C ASN A 182 -11.33 -8.37 5.54
N TRP A 183 -10.07 -8.67 5.26
CA TRP A 183 -9.61 -10.05 5.10
C TRP A 183 -9.69 -10.84 6.40
N SER A 184 -9.45 -10.21 7.55
CA SER A 184 -9.61 -10.92 8.83
C SER A 184 -11.06 -11.31 9.10
N ALA A 185 -12.02 -10.46 8.72
CA ALA A 185 -13.43 -10.81 8.78
C ALA A 185 -13.81 -11.90 7.75
N SER A 186 -13.40 -11.76 6.48
CA SER A 186 -13.79 -12.69 5.41
C SER A 186 -13.16 -14.08 5.55
N LEU A 187 -11.89 -14.13 5.96
CA LEU A 187 -11.13 -15.37 6.14
C LEU A 187 -11.23 -15.93 7.57
N SER A 188 -12.07 -15.35 8.42
CA SER A 188 -12.22 -15.76 9.83
C SER A 188 -10.89 -15.81 10.59
N ILE A 189 -10.03 -14.81 10.37
CA ILE A 189 -8.73 -14.68 11.03
C ILE A 189 -8.89 -13.93 12.34
N SER A 190 -8.36 -14.53 13.40
CA SER A 190 -8.17 -13.94 14.70
C SER A 190 -6.77 -13.34 14.81
N GLY A 191 -6.61 -12.22 15.50
CA GLY A 191 -5.28 -11.64 15.71
C GLY A 191 -5.30 -10.14 15.88
N PHE A 192 -4.17 -9.51 15.52
CA PHE A 192 -4.02 -8.08 15.68
C PHE A 192 -3.06 -7.45 14.69
N ALA A 193 -3.22 -6.16 14.49
CA ALA A 193 -2.26 -5.29 13.83
C ALA A 193 -1.84 -4.14 14.74
N LYS A 194 -0.54 -3.98 14.94
CA LYS A 194 0.03 -2.79 15.56
C LYS A 194 0.35 -1.75 14.50
N VAL A 195 -0.37 -0.64 14.60
CA VAL A 195 -0.29 0.52 13.71
C VAL A 195 0.91 1.40 14.10
N GLY A 196 1.47 2.14 13.14
CA GLY A 196 2.65 2.98 13.33
C GLY A 196 3.98 2.23 13.23
N TYR A 197 4.98 2.65 14.02
CA TYR A 197 6.37 2.15 13.97
C TYR A 197 6.75 1.25 15.17
N PRO A 198 7.33 0.05 14.98
CA PRO A 198 7.29 -0.73 13.74
C PRO A 198 5.85 -1.22 13.46
N GLY A 199 5.59 -1.69 12.24
CA GLY A 199 4.35 -2.40 11.93
C GLY A 199 4.46 -3.85 12.35
N VAL A 200 3.50 -4.36 13.11
CA VAL A 200 3.47 -5.77 13.55
C VAL A 200 2.10 -6.34 13.24
N ILE A 201 2.04 -7.52 12.65
CA ILE A 201 0.78 -8.18 12.28
C ILE A 201 0.86 -9.61 12.75
N TYR A 202 -0.09 -10.02 13.56
CA TYR A 202 -0.24 -11.38 14.05
C TYR A 202 -1.59 -11.93 13.60
N ALA A 203 -1.61 -13.14 13.05
CA ALA A 203 -2.78 -13.78 12.49
C ALA A 203 -2.85 -15.25 12.93
N GLN A 204 -4.05 -15.75 13.20
CA GLN A 204 -4.33 -17.12 13.56
C GLN A 204 -5.69 -17.53 12.98
N GLY A 205 -5.79 -18.77 12.50
CA GLY A 205 -7.00 -19.30 11.89
C GLY A 205 -6.76 -20.66 11.26
N GLN A 206 -7.70 -21.11 10.43
CA GLN A 206 -7.49 -22.30 9.60
C GLN A 206 -6.27 -22.11 8.70
N LYS A 207 -5.51 -23.19 8.47
CA LYS A 207 -4.28 -23.15 7.68
C LYS A 207 -4.44 -22.44 6.34
N GLU A 208 -5.44 -22.83 5.57
CA GLU A 208 -5.70 -22.30 4.23
C GLU A 208 -5.98 -20.79 4.30
N ASN A 209 -6.80 -20.38 5.27
CA ASN A 209 -7.17 -18.98 5.47
C ASN A 209 -5.97 -18.13 5.90
N VAL A 210 -5.09 -18.66 6.76
CA VAL A 210 -3.87 -17.95 7.20
C VAL A 210 -2.89 -17.83 6.05
N GLU A 211 -2.71 -18.88 5.24
CA GLU A 211 -1.85 -18.85 4.05
C GLU A 211 -2.35 -17.82 3.03
N GLU A 212 -3.66 -17.77 2.78
CA GLU A 212 -4.30 -16.78 1.93
C GLU A 212 -4.14 -15.36 2.49
N PHE A 213 -4.41 -15.16 3.78
CA PHE A 213 -4.23 -13.87 4.46
C PHE A 213 -2.79 -13.36 4.34
N VAL A 214 -1.81 -14.24 4.54
CA VAL A 214 -0.38 -13.93 4.39
C VAL A 214 -0.04 -13.64 2.92
N ALA A 215 -0.62 -14.36 1.96
CA ALA A 215 -0.44 -14.09 0.54
C ALA A 215 -0.95 -12.69 0.17
N ASN A 216 -2.16 -12.32 0.62
CA ASN A 216 -2.75 -11.00 0.41
C ASN A 216 -1.90 -9.89 1.03
N ILE A 217 -1.35 -10.12 2.23
CA ILE A 217 -0.41 -9.17 2.85
C ILE A 217 0.84 -9.00 2.00
N LYS A 218 1.48 -10.09 1.56
CA LYS A 218 2.69 -10.03 0.73
C LYS A 218 2.46 -9.34 -0.61
N ALA A 219 1.25 -9.42 -1.15
CA ALA A 219 0.89 -8.78 -2.42
C ALA A 219 0.76 -7.25 -2.30
N MET A 220 0.53 -6.71 -1.10
CA MET A 220 0.58 -5.26 -0.89
C MET A 220 2.02 -4.75 -0.85
N GLN A 221 2.20 -3.45 -1.11
CA GLN A 221 3.51 -2.81 -1.00
C GLN A 221 3.89 -2.55 0.45
N TRP A 222 5.08 -2.96 0.89
CA TRP A 222 5.55 -2.69 2.25
C TRP A 222 7.03 -2.32 2.26
N LEU A 223 7.40 -1.36 3.10
CA LEU A 223 8.80 -1.14 3.41
C LEU A 223 9.27 -2.20 4.43
N ALA A 224 10.27 -2.99 4.05
CA ALA A 224 10.92 -4.00 4.87
C ALA A 224 9.95 -5.03 5.53
N LEU A 225 8.96 -5.52 4.79
CA LEU A 225 8.11 -6.62 5.27
C LEU A 225 8.93 -7.90 5.44
N LYS A 226 8.79 -8.53 6.59
CA LYS A 226 9.37 -9.84 6.92
C LYS A 226 8.27 -10.73 7.47
N VAL A 227 8.07 -11.87 6.83
CA VAL A 227 7.33 -12.99 7.42
C VAL A 227 8.28 -13.66 8.41
N ARG A 228 7.91 -13.69 9.69
CA ARG A 228 8.76 -14.23 10.76
C ARG A 228 8.58 -15.73 10.88
N PHE A 229 7.34 -16.15 10.91
CA PHE A 229 6.96 -17.55 10.86
C PHE A 229 5.53 -17.68 10.31
N VAL A 230 5.26 -18.88 9.81
CA VAL A 230 3.92 -19.42 9.57
C VAL A 230 4.00 -20.86 10.05
N GLU A 231 3.36 -21.16 11.18
CA GLU A 231 3.52 -22.44 11.89
C GLU A 231 2.14 -23.03 12.24
N GLU A 232 2.07 -24.36 12.28
CA GLU A 232 0.89 -25.10 12.74
C GLU A 232 0.87 -25.13 14.27
N LEU A 233 -0.31 -24.88 14.85
CA LEU A 233 -0.50 -24.98 16.28
C LEU A 233 -0.77 -26.43 16.70
N PRO A 234 -0.21 -26.89 17.84
CA PRO A 234 -0.50 -28.22 18.35
C PRO A 234 -1.99 -28.42 18.60
N ASP A 235 -2.50 -29.61 18.24
CA ASP A 235 -3.89 -30.00 18.48
C ASP A 235 -4.26 -29.82 19.97
N GLY A 236 -5.21 -28.91 20.26
CA GLY A 236 -5.72 -28.69 21.61
C GLY A 236 -5.82 -27.22 22.07
N GLU A 237 -5.14 -26.28 21.40
CA GLU A 237 -5.24 -24.83 21.70
C GLU A 237 -6.48 -24.20 21.04
N THR A 238 -7.63 -24.78 21.33
CA THR A 238 -8.90 -24.59 20.61
C THR A 238 -9.85 -23.65 21.35
N THR A 239 -9.40 -22.49 21.83
CA THR A 239 -10.32 -21.43 22.30
C THR A 239 -10.80 -20.57 21.11
N ILE A 240 -11.37 -21.23 20.09
CA ILE A 240 -11.75 -20.61 18.81
C ILE A 240 -12.90 -19.61 18.94
N GLU A 241 -13.74 -19.66 19.97
CA GLU A 241 -14.99 -18.86 19.98
C GLU A 241 -14.84 -17.45 20.58
N GLU A 242 -14.03 -17.26 21.62
CA GLU A 242 -13.82 -15.93 22.23
C GLU A 242 -12.66 -15.14 21.58
N GLU A 243 -11.80 -15.80 20.80
CA GLU A 243 -10.60 -15.22 20.18
C GLU A 243 -10.83 -14.66 18.77
N ARG A 244 -12.03 -14.85 18.18
CA ARG A 244 -12.45 -14.40 16.82
C ARG A 244 -12.59 -12.88 16.67
N ARG A 245 -11.66 -12.10 17.20
CA ARG A 245 -11.68 -10.64 17.05
C ARG A 245 -10.33 -10.11 16.59
N TRP A 246 -10.34 -9.50 15.40
CA TRP A 246 -9.25 -8.67 14.93
C TRP A 246 -9.13 -7.41 15.79
N LYS A 247 -7.92 -7.12 16.29
CA LYS A 247 -7.64 -5.95 17.12
C LYS A 247 -6.63 -5.02 16.44
N GLU A 248 -6.72 -3.74 16.73
CA GLU A 248 -5.68 -2.77 16.38
C GLU A 248 -5.01 -2.23 17.65
N PHE A 249 -3.69 -2.15 17.62
CA PHE A 249 -2.88 -1.60 18.72
C PHE A 249 -2.06 -0.41 18.24
N GLN A 250 -1.78 0.52 19.15
CA GLN A 250 -0.93 1.67 18.85
C GLN A 250 0.44 1.54 19.50
N LYS A 251 0.52 0.90 20.68
CA LYS A 251 1.74 0.78 21.47
C LYS A 251 2.31 -0.63 21.38
N VAL A 252 3.64 -0.71 21.41
CA VAL A 252 4.35 -1.99 21.46
C VAL A 252 4.06 -2.74 22.77
N GLY A 253 3.80 -2.04 23.87
CA GLY A 253 3.39 -2.67 25.13
C GLY A 253 2.13 -3.53 25.01
N GLU A 254 1.13 -3.06 24.25
CA GLU A 254 -0.12 -3.80 24.02
C GLU A 254 0.12 -5.10 23.24
N VAL A 255 1.07 -5.06 22.30
CA VAL A 255 1.50 -6.23 21.53
C VAL A 255 2.16 -7.28 22.44
N VAL A 256 3.03 -6.84 23.36
CA VAL A 256 3.70 -7.73 24.32
C VAL A 256 2.69 -8.34 25.28
N GLU A 257 1.76 -7.55 25.82
CA GLU A 257 0.70 -8.02 26.71
C GLU A 257 -0.22 -9.02 26.02
N GLU A 258 -0.63 -8.75 24.77
CA GLU A 258 -1.49 -9.65 24.01
C GLU A 258 -0.77 -10.96 23.69
N MET A 259 0.51 -10.94 23.30
CA MET A 259 1.26 -12.16 23.04
C MET A 259 1.57 -12.94 24.32
N ARG A 260 1.79 -12.28 25.45
CA ARG A 260 1.88 -12.94 26.76
C ARG A 260 0.56 -13.64 27.11
N ARG A 261 -0.57 -12.98 26.88
CA ARG A 261 -1.90 -13.55 27.08
C ARG A 261 -2.14 -14.80 26.24
N LEU A 262 -1.60 -14.81 25.02
CA LEU A 262 -1.63 -15.96 24.10
C LEU A 262 -0.57 -17.03 24.42
N GLY A 263 0.27 -16.86 25.46
CA GLY A 263 1.36 -17.77 25.79
C GLY A 263 2.53 -17.75 24.79
N ARG A 264 2.64 -16.68 23.98
CA ARG A 264 3.49 -16.57 22.78
C ARG A 264 4.45 -15.38 22.83
N GLU A 265 4.77 -14.89 24.03
CA GLU A 265 5.64 -13.72 24.22
C GLU A 265 7.07 -13.92 23.69
N GLN A 266 7.57 -15.16 23.68
CA GLN A 266 8.91 -15.51 23.20
C GLN A 266 9.19 -15.01 21.77
N PHE A 267 8.19 -15.11 20.89
CA PHE A 267 8.30 -14.70 19.49
C PHE A 267 8.51 -13.19 19.29
N ILE A 268 8.15 -12.38 20.28
CA ILE A 268 8.26 -10.91 20.22
C ILE A 268 9.52 -10.45 20.95
N VAL A 269 9.87 -11.10 22.06
CA VAL A 269 11.09 -10.81 22.84
C VAL A 269 12.35 -11.16 22.07
N GLU A 270 12.39 -12.30 21.37
CA GLU A 270 13.53 -12.70 20.53
C GLU A 270 13.79 -11.71 19.38
N MET A 271 12.78 -10.93 19.00
CA MET A 271 12.88 -9.92 17.94
C MET A 271 13.24 -8.51 18.45
N GLY A 272 13.49 -8.35 19.75
CA GLY A 272 13.80 -7.05 20.36
C GLY A 272 12.62 -6.08 20.41
N ILE A 273 11.40 -6.57 20.15
CA ILE A 273 10.18 -5.77 20.24
C ILE A 273 9.76 -5.75 21.71
N GLY A 274 9.88 -4.59 22.37
CA GLY A 274 9.56 -4.43 23.79
C GLY A 274 10.76 -4.44 24.76
N SER A 275 12.00 -4.55 24.25
CA SER A 275 13.21 -4.51 25.11
C SER A 275 13.64 -3.09 25.56
N ALA A 276 12.86 -2.05 25.23
CA ALA A 276 13.11 -0.69 25.72
C ALA A 276 12.35 -0.45 27.02
N GLY A 277 12.91 -0.90 28.15
CA GLY A 277 12.32 -0.59 29.46
C GLY A 277 12.70 -1.46 30.66
N THR A 278 13.94 -1.96 30.75
CA THR A 278 14.53 -2.31 32.06
C THR A 278 15.79 -1.50 32.27
N LYS A 279 15.60 -0.27 32.75
CA LYS A 279 16.45 0.38 33.72
C LYS A 279 15.56 1.12 34.71
#